data_AF-A0A1F6D279-F1
#
_entry.id   AF-A0A1F6D279-F1
#
_cell.length_a   1.000
_cell.length_b   1.000
_cell.length_c   1.000
_cell.angle_alpha   90.00
_cell.angle_beta   90.00
_cell.angle_gamma   90.00
#
_symmetry.space_group_name_H-M   'P 1'
#
loop_
_entity.id
_entity.type
_entity.pdbx_description
1 polymer ?
#
loop_
_entity_poly.entity_id
_entity_poly.type
_entity_poly.pdbx_seq_one_letter_code
_entity_poly.pdbx_strand_id
1 'polypeptide(L)'
;MLNTAGSAETEYLPRLRGLWMARRNQMRGQQGLAVALSSISPMGAVSFASMDLARTGLVQQEQVEDALDAYYSYLAPFLQVQRTKESNREGLVLTDFSPFAYQETESLWACLSRNVLHILNLALLAVAGFAGAYVAILRYDVR
;
A
#
# COMPACT_ATOMS: atom_id res chain seq x y z
N MET A 1 3.35 44.10 -20.27
CA MET A 1 4.10 43.52 -19.13
C MET A 1 3.15 42.60 -18.37
N LEU A 2 3.16 41.29 -18.64
CA LEU A 2 2.48 40.22 -17.87
C LEU A 2 2.60 38.92 -18.70
N ASN A 3 3.76 38.26 -18.70
CA ASN A 3 3.89 36.89 -19.24
C ASN A 3 5.08 36.11 -18.66
N THR A 4 5.48 36.39 -17.42
CA THR A 4 6.55 35.68 -16.71
C THR A 4 6.04 34.65 -15.71
N ALA A 5 4.72 34.61 -15.45
CA ALA A 5 4.12 33.65 -14.53
C ALA A 5 4.05 32.23 -15.11
N GLY A 6 3.84 32.09 -16.42
CA GLY A 6 3.72 30.79 -17.09
C GLY A 6 5.03 30.00 -17.21
N SER A 7 6.19 30.68 -17.29
CA SER A 7 7.49 29.99 -17.44
C SER A 7 7.97 29.37 -16.12
N ALA A 8 7.57 29.94 -14.99
CA ALA A 8 7.88 29.41 -13.66
C ALA A 8 7.16 28.07 -13.42
N GLU A 9 5.84 28.02 -13.62
CA GLU A 9 5.03 26.82 -13.40
C GLU A 9 5.49 25.61 -14.23
N THR A 10 5.92 25.84 -15.47
CA THR A 10 6.40 24.76 -16.36
C THR A 10 7.68 24.08 -15.87
N GLU A 11 8.50 24.74 -15.05
CA GLU A 11 9.75 24.19 -14.52
C GLU A 11 9.55 23.53 -13.14
N TYR A 12 8.62 24.02 -12.32
CA TYR A 12 8.39 23.50 -10.96
C TYR A 12 7.70 22.12 -10.94
N LEU A 13 6.71 21.91 -11.81
CA LEU A 13 5.96 20.65 -11.86
C LEU A 13 6.83 19.41 -12.14
N PRO A 14 7.70 19.38 -13.17
CA PRO A 14 8.55 18.21 -13.41
C PRO A 14 9.55 17.97 -12.27
N ARG A 15 10.06 19.04 -11.65
CA ARG A 15 10.99 18.94 -10.51
C ARG A 15 10.32 18.34 -9.28
N LEU A 16 9.10 18.77 -8.96
CA LEU A 16 8.32 18.19 -7.87
C LEU A 16 8.03 16.71 -8.14
N ARG A 17 7.61 16.36 -9.36
CA ARG A 17 7.37 14.96 -9.74
C ARG A 17 8.62 14.09 -9.56
N GLY A 18 9.79 14.60 -9.93
CA GLY A 18 11.07 13.92 -9.71
C GLY A 18 11.39 13.70 -8.22
N LEU A 19 11.15 14.71 -7.37
CA LEU A 19 11.33 14.58 -5.92
C LEU A 19 10.37 13.55 -5.31
N TRP A 20 9.10 13.53 -5.73
CA TRP A 20 8.12 12.54 -5.31
C TRP A 20 8.54 11.12 -5.69
N MET A 21 8.97 10.91 -6.94
CA MET A 21 9.47 9.62 -7.43
C MET A 21 10.69 9.14 -6.64
N ALA A 22 11.65 10.02 -6.38
CA ALA A 22 12.85 9.69 -5.60
C ALA A 22 12.48 9.27 -4.16
N ARG A 23 11.57 10.01 -3.51
CA ARG A 23 11.09 9.69 -2.17
C ARG A 23 10.36 8.34 -2.13
N ARG A 24 9.52 8.05 -3.13
CA ARG A 24 8.79 6.78 -3.24
C ARG A 24 9.74 5.59 -3.38
N ASN A 25 10.77 5.72 -4.24
CA ASN A 25 11.79 4.69 -4.39
C ASN A 25 12.61 4.47 -3.10
N GLN A 26 12.95 5.55 -2.39
CA GLN A 26 13.66 5.45 -1.11
C GLN A 26 12.80 4.74 -0.05
N MET A 27 11.52 5.08 0.04
CA MET A 27 10.57 4.44 0.95
C MET A 27 10.42 2.94 0.63
N ARG A 28 10.30 2.56 -0.66
CA ARG A 28 10.26 1.14 -1.08
C ARG A 28 11.50 0.37 -0.64
N GLY A 29 12.68 0.98 -0.77
CA GLY A 29 13.94 0.37 -0.31
C GLY A 29 13.96 0.16 1.22
N GLN A 30 13.52 1.15 1.99
CA GLN A 30 13.42 1.04 3.45
C GLN A 30 12.39 0.01 3.89
N GLN A 31 11.25 -0.06 3.21
CA GLN A 31 10.21 -1.06 3.45
C GLN A 31 10.72 -2.48 3.18
N GLY A 32 11.42 -2.71 2.05
CA GLY A 32 12.02 -4.01 1.76
C GLY A 32 13.02 -4.46 2.82
N LEU A 33 13.84 -3.54 3.31
CA LEU A 33 14.76 -3.82 4.42
C LEU A 33 14.01 -4.10 5.73
N ALA A 34 12.94 -3.36 6.04
CA ALA A 34 12.12 -3.60 7.21
C ALA A 34 11.44 -4.97 7.16
N VAL A 35 10.96 -5.41 5.99
CA VAL A 35 10.40 -6.76 5.77
C VAL A 35 11.47 -7.83 5.93
N ALA A 36 12.65 -7.61 5.37
CA ALA A 36 13.76 -8.55 5.53
C ALA A 36 14.18 -8.67 7.00
N LEU A 37 14.27 -7.55 7.73
CA LEU A 37 14.58 -7.54 9.16
C LEU A 37 13.46 -8.12 10.01
N SER A 38 12.19 -7.87 9.66
CA SER A 38 11.04 -8.43 10.37
C SER A 38 10.95 -9.94 10.20
N SER A 39 11.46 -10.50 9.11
CA SER A 39 11.52 -11.96 8.91
C SER A 39 12.42 -12.67 9.93
N ILE A 40 13.42 -11.96 10.47
CA ILE A 40 14.36 -12.48 11.49
C ILE A 40 13.70 -12.44 12.89
N SER A 41 12.81 -11.49 13.14
CA SER A 41 12.12 -11.34 14.43
C SER A 41 10.74 -12.02 14.41
N PRO A 42 10.47 -13.00 15.29
CA PRO A 42 9.16 -13.65 15.35
C PRO A 42 8.00 -12.65 15.54
N MET A 43 8.21 -11.62 16.38
CA MET A 43 7.21 -10.60 16.63
C MET A 43 7.00 -9.67 15.42
N GLY A 44 8.08 -9.37 14.68
CA GLY A 44 8.01 -8.60 13.44
C GLY A 44 7.25 -9.36 12.34
N ALA A 45 7.52 -10.66 12.18
CA ALA A 45 6.83 -11.53 11.25
C ALA A 45 5.32 -11.62 11.54
N VAL A 46 4.93 -11.79 12.82
CA VAL A 46 3.52 -11.79 13.25
C VAL A 46 2.84 -10.47 12.92
N SER A 47 3.47 -9.34 13.28
CA SER A 47 2.90 -8.01 13.03
C SER A 47 2.70 -7.76 11.54
N PHE A 48 3.70 -8.12 10.73
CA PHE A 48 3.63 -7.95 9.28
C PHE A 48 2.55 -8.83 8.64
N ALA A 49 2.50 -10.11 9.01
CA ALA A 49 1.47 -11.03 8.54
C ALA A 49 0.06 -10.59 8.99
N SER A 50 -0.07 -10.03 10.19
CA SER A 50 -1.34 -9.50 10.70
C SER A 50 -1.80 -8.27 9.94
N MET A 51 -0.88 -7.35 9.62
CA MET A 51 -1.18 -6.18 8.77
C MET A 51 -1.59 -6.61 7.36
N ASP A 52 -0.90 -7.59 6.78
CA ASP A 52 -1.21 -8.07 5.44
C ASP A 52 -2.58 -8.78 5.39
N LEU A 53 -2.88 -9.61 6.40
CA LEU A 53 -4.19 -10.25 6.55
C LEU A 53 -5.32 -9.26 6.84
N ALA A 54 -5.05 -8.23 7.64
CA ALA A 54 -5.98 -7.14 7.90
C ALA A 54 -6.15 -6.20 6.69
N ARG A 55 -5.41 -6.44 5.59
CA ARG A 55 -5.39 -5.61 4.38
C ARG A 55 -4.99 -4.16 4.65
N THR A 56 -4.22 -3.94 5.72
CA THR A 56 -3.59 -2.66 6.03
C THR A 56 -2.08 -2.70 5.76
N GLY A 57 -1.63 -3.77 5.08
CA GLY A 57 -0.25 -3.95 4.66
C GLY A 57 0.20 -2.90 3.64
N LEU A 58 1.52 -2.77 3.53
CA LEU A 58 2.19 -1.79 2.65
C LEU A 58 1.77 -1.93 1.18
N VAL A 59 1.51 -3.15 0.73
CA VAL A 59 1.06 -3.43 -0.64
C VAL A 59 -0.33 -2.85 -0.89
N GLN A 60 -1.23 -2.92 0.08
CA GLN A 60 -2.57 -2.35 -0.05
C GLN A 60 -2.49 -0.82 -0.14
N GLN A 61 -1.67 -0.20 0.70
CA GLN A 61 -1.45 1.24 0.65
C GLN A 61 -0.95 1.68 -0.74
N GLU A 62 0.01 0.94 -1.29
CA GLU A 62 0.56 1.23 -2.62
C GLU A 62 -0.50 1.10 -3.73
N GLN A 63 -1.34 0.07 -3.68
CA GLN A 63 -2.43 -0.12 -4.63
C GLN A 63 -3.48 1.00 -4.52
N VAL A 64 -3.78 1.48 -3.32
CA VAL A 64 -4.70 2.60 -3.11
C VAL A 64 -4.09 3.90 -3.65
N GLU A 65 -2.80 4.15 -3.40
CA GLU A 65 -2.09 5.30 -3.95
C GLU A 65 -2.08 5.28 -5.48
N ASP A 66 -1.80 4.12 -6.10
CA ASP A 66 -1.82 3.96 -7.56
C ASP A 66 -3.22 4.12 -8.14
N ALA A 67 -4.25 3.60 -7.47
CA ALA A 67 -5.64 3.78 -7.87
C ALA A 67 -6.07 5.27 -7.77
N LEU A 68 -5.62 5.98 -6.73
CA LEU A 68 -5.84 7.41 -6.58
C LEU A 68 -5.13 8.21 -7.68
N ASP A 69 -3.87 7.91 -7.98
CA ASP A 69 -3.12 8.61 -9.04
C ASP A 69 -3.78 8.40 -10.42
N ALA A 70 -4.21 7.17 -10.71
CA ALA A 70 -4.99 6.87 -11.90
C ALA A 70 -6.32 7.65 -11.94
N TYR A 71 -7.03 7.72 -10.81
CA TYR A 71 -8.27 8.48 -10.69
C TYR A 71 -8.05 9.99 -10.89
N TYR A 72 -7.01 10.57 -10.30
CA TYR A 72 -6.67 11.98 -10.49
C TYR A 72 -6.29 12.30 -11.94
N SER A 73 -5.60 11.38 -12.61
CA SER A 73 -5.28 11.51 -14.03
C SER A 73 -6.53 11.55 -14.92
N TYR A 74 -7.62 10.90 -14.51
CA TYR A 74 -8.91 10.92 -15.19
C TYR A 74 -9.75 12.16 -14.81
N LEU A 75 -9.66 12.61 -13.56
CA LEU A 75 -10.42 13.75 -13.03
C LEU A 75 -10.03 15.07 -13.72
N ALA A 76 -8.73 15.31 -13.93
CA ALA A 76 -8.23 16.55 -14.53
C ALA A 76 -8.83 16.85 -15.93
N PRO A 77 -8.80 15.94 -16.91
CA PRO A 77 -9.43 16.18 -18.21
C PRO A 77 -10.96 16.23 -18.13
N PHE A 78 -11.59 15.47 -17.22
CA PHE A 78 -13.05 15.54 -17.03
C PHE A 78 -13.50 16.93 -16.57
N LEU A 79 -12.81 17.51 -15.58
CA LEU A 79 -13.10 18.87 -15.09
C LEU A 79 -12.88 19.93 -16.18
N GLN A 80 -11.88 19.73 -17.03
CA GLN A 80 -11.62 20.63 -18.16
C GLN A 80 -12.78 20.60 -19.16
N VAL A 81 -13.25 19.40 -19.55
CA VAL A 81 -14.40 19.24 -20.45
C VAL A 81 -15.68 19.84 -19.83
N GLN A 82 -15.91 19.63 -18.53
CA GLN A 82 -17.06 20.20 -17.84
C GLN A 82 -17.03 21.74 -17.82
N ARG A 83 -15.89 22.39 -17.52
CA ARG A 83 -15.78 23.86 -17.60
C ARG A 83 -16.10 24.40 -19.00
N THR A 84 -15.66 23.72 -20.05
CA THR A 84 -15.94 24.13 -21.43
C THR A 84 -17.44 24.01 -21.76
N LYS A 85 -18.13 22.99 -21.21
CA LYS A 85 -19.58 22.81 -21.37
C LYS A 85 -20.39 23.83 -20.55
N GLU A 86 -19.95 24.15 -19.35
CA GLU A 86 -20.60 25.12 -18.45
C GLU A 86 -20.63 26.53 -19.04
N SER A 87 -19.56 26.91 -19.77
CA SER A 87 -19.53 28.15 -20.56
C SER A 87 -20.63 28.24 -21.62
N ASN A 88 -21.32 27.14 -21.93
CA ASN A 88 -22.29 27.01 -23.01
C ASN A 88 -23.76 26.82 -22.56
N ARG A 89 -24.11 27.10 -21.29
CA ARG A 89 -25.48 27.28 -20.71
C ARG A 89 -26.15 26.12 -19.96
N GLU A 90 -25.53 24.97 -19.74
CA GLU A 90 -26.14 23.92 -18.90
C GLU A 90 -25.35 23.73 -17.61
N GLY A 91 -26.04 23.92 -16.48
CA GLY A 91 -25.47 23.86 -15.14
C GLY A 91 -24.80 22.52 -14.84
N LEU A 92 -23.82 22.55 -13.95
CA LEU A 92 -22.93 21.45 -13.65
C LEU A 92 -23.70 20.23 -13.08
N VAL A 93 -24.02 19.27 -13.94
CA VAL A 93 -24.62 17.99 -13.52
C VAL A 93 -23.48 17.06 -13.09
N LEU A 94 -23.17 17.06 -11.79
CA LEU A 94 -22.16 16.17 -11.19
C LEU A 94 -22.58 14.68 -11.17
N THR A 95 -23.82 14.35 -11.55
CA THR A 95 -24.33 12.96 -11.45
C THR A 95 -23.70 12.00 -12.45
N ASP A 96 -23.06 12.50 -13.52
CA ASP A 96 -22.34 11.66 -14.50
C ASP A 96 -20.92 11.29 -14.04
N PHE A 97 -20.49 11.76 -12.87
CA PHE A 97 -19.17 11.43 -12.37
C PHE A 97 -19.11 9.98 -11.88
N SER A 98 -18.24 9.16 -12.49
CA SER A 98 -18.05 7.77 -12.07
C SER A 98 -17.52 7.75 -10.62
N PRO A 99 -18.24 7.15 -9.66
CA PRO A 99 -17.72 7.03 -8.30
C PRO A 99 -16.40 6.26 -8.31
N PHE A 100 -15.46 6.69 -7.48
CA PHE A 100 -14.23 5.93 -7.26
C PHE A 100 -14.60 4.58 -6.66
N ALA A 101 -14.39 3.52 -7.42
CA ALA A 101 -14.56 2.15 -6.96
C ALA A 101 -13.18 1.49 -6.91
N TYR A 102 -12.67 1.29 -5.71
CA TYR A 102 -11.48 0.46 -5.51
C TYR A 102 -11.90 -1.00 -5.65
N GLN A 103 -11.52 -1.62 -6.78
CA GLN A 103 -11.83 -3.02 -7.03
C GLN A 103 -10.75 -3.88 -6.37
N GLU A 104 -11.12 -4.53 -5.27
CA GLU A 104 -10.24 -5.47 -4.57
C GLU A 104 -10.03 -6.72 -5.43
N THR A 105 -8.96 -6.73 -6.22
CA THR A 105 -8.62 -7.86 -7.10
C THR A 105 -7.72 -8.91 -6.44
N GLU A 106 -7.17 -8.65 -5.25
CA GLU A 106 -6.27 -9.61 -4.59
C GLU A 106 -7.05 -10.77 -3.95
N SER A 107 -6.83 -11.97 -4.48
CA SER A 107 -7.36 -13.19 -3.87
C SER A 107 -6.70 -13.45 -2.52
N LEU A 108 -7.46 -14.02 -1.57
CA LEU A 108 -6.93 -14.46 -0.27
C LEU A 108 -5.73 -15.41 -0.43
N TRP A 109 -5.71 -16.18 -1.51
CA TRP A 109 -4.62 -17.09 -1.83
C TRP A 109 -3.32 -16.36 -2.17
N ALA A 110 -3.38 -15.27 -2.95
CA ALA A 110 -2.21 -14.45 -3.24
C ALA A 110 -1.61 -13.89 -1.95
N CYS A 111 -2.46 -13.38 -1.05
CA CYS A 111 -2.05 -12.88 0.27
C CYS A 111 -1.41 -13.98 1.14
N LEU A 112 -1.99 -15.19 1.17
CA LEU A 112 -1.41 -16.32 1.92
C LEU A 112 -0.06 -16.75 1.36
N SER A 113 0.05 -16.85 0.03
CA SER A 113 1.27 -17.32 -0.64
C SER A 113 2.45 -16.37 -0.40
N ARG A 114 2.21 -15.05 -0.35
CA ARG A 114 3.21 -14.04 -0.02
C ARG A 114 3.75 -14.17 1.41
N ASN A 115 2.90 -14.58 2.35
CA ASN A 115 3.26 -14.71 3.77
C ASN A 115 3.65 -16.13 4.18
N VAL A 116 3.77 -17.07 3.24
CA VAL A 116 3.95 -18.51 3.55
C VAL A 116 5.16 -18.78 4.44
N LEU A 117 6.27 -18.07 4.22
CA LEU A 117 7.48 -18.22 5.03
C LEU A 117 7.27 -17.74 6.47
N HIS A 118 6.53 -16.65 6.66
CA HIS A 118 6.20 -16.14 7.99
C HIS A 118 5.26 -17.10 8.73
N ILE A 119 4.25 -17.63 8.03
CA ILE A 119 3.32 -18.63 8.59
C ILE A 119 4.07 -19.91 8.96
N LEU A 120 4.97 -20.39 8.10
CA LEU A 120 5.80 -21.57 8.35
C LEU A 120 6.70 -21.35 9.58
N ASN A 121 7.35 -20.19 9.67
CA ASN A 121 8.22 -19.88 10.81
C ASN A 121 7.43 -19.84 12.12
N LEU A 122 6.25 -19.20 12.11
CA LEU A 122 5.31 -19.21 13.23
C LEU A 122 4.89 -20.62 13.64
N ALA A 123 4.54 -21.46 12.67
CA ALA A 123 4.15 -22.84 12.91
C ALA A 123 5.30 -23.65 13.53
N LEU A 124 6.53 -23.50 13.03
CA LEU A 124 7.71 -24.14 13.60
C LEU A 124 7.97 -23.69 15.03
N LEU A 125 7.85 -22.39 15.32
CA LEU A 125 8.05 -21.82 16.65
C LEU A 125 6.97 -22.32 17.63
N ALA A 126 5.73 -22.44 17.17
CA ALA A 126 4.64 -23.01 17.95
C ALA A 126 4.89 -24.50 18.28
N VAL A 127 5.33 -25.30 17.31
CA VAL A 127 5.68 -26.71 17.52
C VAL A 127 6.87 -26.85 18.47
N ALA A 128 7.92 -26.04 18.30
CA ALA A 128 9.09 -26.06 19.18
C ALA A 128 8.73 -25.66 20.62
N GLY A 129 7.89 -24.63 20.78
CA GLY A 129 7.38 -24.20 22.08
C GLY A 129 6.53 -25.28 22.75
N PHE A 130 5.63 -25.92 21.99
CA PHE A 130 4.81 -27.01 22.50
C PHE A 130 5.64 -28.22 22.91
N ALA A 131 6.59 -28.65 22.07
CA ALA A 131 7.50 -29.75 22.38
C ALA A 131 8.36 -29.45 23.62
N GLY A 132 8.89 -28.22 23.73
CA GLY A 132 9.65 -27.78 24.90
C GLY A 132 8.83 -27.79 26.19
N ALA A 133 7.59 -27.29 26.14
CA ALA A 133 6.67 -27.32 27.27
C ALA A 133 6.31 -28.77 27.67
N TYR A 134 6.04 -29.63 26.69
CA TYR A 134 5.75 -31.05 26.94
C TYR A 134 6.90 -31.77 27.63
N VAL A 135 8.14 -31.59 27.15
CA VAL A 135 9.34 -32.17 27.79
C VAL A 135 9.55 -31.61 29.20
N ALA A 136 9.30 -30.31 29.41
CA ALA A 136 9.40 -29.69 30.73
C ALA A 136 8.40 -30.30 31.73
N ILE A 137 7.16 -30.54 31.31
CA ILE A 137 6.13 -31.22 32.11
C ILE A 137 6.58 -32.65 32.45
N LEU A 138 7.03 -33.42 31.46
CA LEU A 138 7.53 -34.78 31.70
C LEU A 138 8.70 -34.82 32.69
N ARG A 139 9.62 -33.85 32.62
CA ARG A 139 10.74 -33.78 33.57
C ARG A 139 10.28 -33.37 34.97
N TYR A 140 9.23 -32.58 35.07
CA TYR A 140 8.65 -32.15 36.34
C TYR A 140 7.94 -33.30 37.05
N ASP A 141 7.29 -34.20 36.30
CA ASP A 141 6.53 -35.36 36.83
C ASP A 141 7.41 -36.48 37.43
N VAL A 142 8.71 -36.49 37.10
CA VAL A 142 9.66 -37.53 37.57
C VAL A 142 10.27 -37.18 38.95
N ARG A 143 9.88 -36.06 39.57
CA ARG A 143 10.31 -35.66 40.93
C ARG A 143 9.14 -35.66 41.90
#